data_AF-A0A3L7SYI1-F1
#
_entry.id   AF-A0A3L7SYI1-F1
#
_cell.length_a   1.000
_cell.length_b   1.000
_cell.length_c   1.000
_cell.angle_alpha   90.00
_cell.angle_beta   90.00
_cell.angle_gamma   90.00
#
_symmetry.space_group_name_H-M   'P 1'
#
loop_
_entity.id
_entity.type
_entity.pdbx_description
1 polymer ?
#
loop_
_entity_poly.entity_id
_entity_poly.type
_entity_poly.pdbx_seq_one_letter_code
_entity_poly.pdbx_strand_id
1 'polypeptide(L)'
;MRLLQLMLVSFVFVGGAFAQQQPPAPKITFQAPPYKKALEQFLPKWDANKNDRLDRSETAALLRDGSIRSIEAATLATSHFWFLKSPDKKSATLDELTSDIKETLAFANGSFTNVFNMEREYEFYLVHLFTSSRDMFGSKKLGIEGISQGHMGNCFFVSMAGNLAFQNPDAIKSMIKTNEDGSNKVEFPDGRSVRINKLPEAVIALGSRTANQGTWINVLEEAYGEIYKTNAPGDTTAIGLDRISRGGNIGETISLLTGHQTDTIAWKSGLPEDLLNIRYLLGKGVKNKSLMGAGIPFDLKKPPPAIVVGHAYAVLNYDEAKDLITLWNPHGNNFKPMGPEGFINGYETKGGVFTLSSKDFSFLFNYLFVETNKPISNKK
;
A
#
# COMPACT_ATOMS: atom_id res chain seq x y z
N MET A 1 -6.18 46.91 40.41
CA MET A 1 -6.22 47.23 38.98
C MET A 1 -4.83 47.14 38.39
N ARG A 2 -4.51 46.03 37.70
CA ARG A 2 -3.41 45.95 36.73
C ARG A 2 -3.90 45.07 35.58
N LEU A 3 -4.12 45.69 34.43
CA LEU A 3 -4.41 45.02 33.17
C LEU A 3 -3.15 44.26 32.72
N LEU A 4 -3.31 42.98 32.40
CA LEU A 4 -2.30 42.20 31.68
C LEU A 4 -2.74 42.08 30.22
N GLN A 5 -1.78 42.37 29.34
CA GLN A 5 -1.89 42.40 27.88
C GLN A 5 -2.28 41.03 27.30
N LEU A 6 -3.29 41.01 26.41
CA LEU A 6 -3.42 39.97 25.39
C LEU A 6 -2.82 40.53 24.09
N MET A 7 -1.59 40.12 23.77
CA MET A 7 -1.10 40.19 22.40
C MET A 7 -1.64 38.96 21.65
N LEU A 8 -2.63 39.19 20.78
CA LEU A 8 -2.98 38.27 19.72
C LEU A 8 -1.80 38.20 18.75
N VAL A 9 -1.01 37.14 18.82
CA VAL A 9 -0.08 36.79 17.74
C VAL A 9 -0.85 35.85 16.81
N SER A 10 -1.41 36.44 15.76
CA SER A 10 -1.94 35.72 14.62
C SER A 10 -0.79 35.02 13.90
N PHE A 11 -0.54 33.75 14.22
CA PHE A 11 0.34 32.92 13.40
C PHE A 11 -0.41 32.53 12.12
N VAL A 12 0.04 33.14 11.02
CA VAL A 12 -0.27 32.73 9.66
C VAL A 12 0.01 31.23 9.53
N PHE A 13 -1.03 30.48 9.19
CA PHE A 13 -0.93 29.08 8.77
C PHE A 13 -0.03 29.01 7.53
N VAL A 14 1.25 28.68 7.73
CA VAL A 14 2.01 28.04 6.67
C VAL A 14 1.58 26.58 6.72
N GLY A 15 0.58 26.24 5.92
CA GLY A 15 0.28 24.87 5.51
C GLY A 15 1.49 24.33 4.75
N GLY A 16 2.56 24.03 5.46
CA GLY A 16 3.70 23.31 4.93
C GLY A 16 3.25 21.87 4.73
N ALA A 17 2.89 21.55 3.49
CA ALA A 17 3.05 20.20 2.99
C ALA A 17 4.54 19.86 3.13
N PHE A 18 4.93 19.33 4.30
CA PHE A 18 6.21 18.64 4.44
C PHE A 18 6.06 17.35 3.65
N ALA A 19 6.38 17.46 2.36
CA ALA A 19 6.26 16.39 1.41
C ALA A 19 7.06 15.20 1.92
N GLN A 20 6.36 14.14 2.28
CA GLN A 20 6.89 12.80 2.33
C GLN A 20 7.56 12.56 0.98
N GLN A 21 8.89 12.61 0.93
CA GLN A 21 9.61 12.34 -0.31
C GLN A 21 9.64 10.84 -0.46
N GLN A 22 8.73 10.30 -1.28
CA GLN A 22 9.02 9.03 -1.95
C GLN A 22 10.41 9.15 -2.59
N PRO A 23 11.24 8.09 -2.57
CA PRO A 23 12.50 8.13 -3.28
C PRO A 23 12.27 8.64 -4.70
N PRO A 24 13.11 9.58 -5.20
CA PRO A 24 12.89 10.18 -6.51
C PRO A 24 12.77 9.06 -7.54
N ALA A 25 11.67 9.10 -8.29
CA ALA A 25 11.42 8.13 -9.33
C ALA A 25 12.62 8.13 -10.30
N PRO A 26 13.12 6.96 -10.75
CA PRO A 26 14.25 6.91 -11.68
C PRO A 26 13.94 7.79 -12.89
N LYS A 27 14.89 8.63 -13.31
CA LYS A 27 14.73 9.45 -14.52
C LYS A 27 14.69 8.52 -15.73
N ILE A 28 13.56 8.46 -16.41
CA ILE A 28 13.44 7.74 -17.68
C ILE A 28 13.83 8.69 -18.81
N THR A 29 14.66 8.22 -19.73
CA THR A 29 15.04 8.90 -20.98
C THR A 29 13.97 8.81 -22.07
N PHE A 30 12.77 8.31 -21.74
CA PHE A 30 11.68 8.07 -22.67
C PHE A 30 10.71 9.25 -22.69
N GLN A 31 10.39 9.73 -23.90
CA GLN A 31 9.42 10.81 -24.08
C GLN A 31 8.05 10.20 -24.36
N ALA A 32 7.23 10.06 -23.32
CA ALA A 32 5.83 9.68 -23.46
C ALA A 32 4.97 10.90 -23.82
N PRO A 33 3.88 10.75 -24.61
CA PRO A 33 2.90 11.81 -24.79
C PRO A 33 2.17 12.09 -23.47
N PRO A 34 1.65 13.31 -23.26
CA PRO A 34 0.78 13.61 -22.10
C PRO A 34 -0.42 12.66 -22.02
N TYR A 35 -0.95 12.42 -20.82
CA TYR A 35 -2.02 11.46 -20.57
C TYR A 35 -3.22 11.68 -21.49
N LYS A 36 -3.68 12.92 -21.65
CA LYS A 36 -4.81 13.24 -22.55
C LYS A 36 -4.56 12.79 -23.99
N LYS A 37 -3.36 13.03 -24.53
CA LYS A 37 -3.02 12.63 -25.91
C LYS A 37 -2.91 11.11 -26.06
N ALA A 38 -2.35 10.44 -25.05
CA ALA A 38 -2.30 8.98 -25.04
C ALA A 38 -3.73 8.39 -25.01
N LEU A 39 -4.60 8.96 -24.18
CA LEU A 39 -5.99 8.52 -24.08
C LEU A 39 -6.77 8.78 -25.38
N GLU A 40 -6.60 9.95 -26.01
CA GLU A 40 -7.18 10.24 -27.35
C GLU A 40 -6.76 9.20 -28.40
N GLN A 41 -5.51 8.73 -28.34
CA GLN A 41 -5.00 7.72 -29.27
C GLN A 41 -5.63 6.33 -29.06
N PHE A 42 -5.84 5.91 -27.80
CA PHE A 42 -6.27 4.55 -27.49
C PHE A 42 -7.78 4.40 -27.29
N LEU A 43 -8.49 5.48 -26.91
CA LEU A 43 -9.92 5.46 -26.65
C LEU A 43 -10.73 4.84 -27.80
N PRO A 44 -10.50 5.15 -29.09
CA PRO A 44 -11.26 4.54 -30.18
C PRO A 44 -11.11 3.01 -30.29
N LYS A 45 -10.03 2.45 -29.74
CA LYS A 45 -9.80 0.99 -29.68
C LYS A 45 -10.47 0.36 -28.46
N TRP A 46 -10.50 1.07 -27.34
CA TRP A 46 -11.03 0.58 -26.07
C TRP A 46 -12.55 0.74 -25.92
N ASP A 47 -13.10 1.80 -26.51
CA ASP A 47 -14.55 2.03 -26.63
C ASP A 47 -15.13 0.99 -27.60
N ALA A 48 -15.61 -0.11 -27.03
CA ALA A 48 -16.12 -1.26 -27.77
C ALA A 48 -17.54 -0.99 -28.27
N ASN A 49 -18.32 -0.20 -27.55
CA ASN A 49 -19.72 0.11 -27.89
C ASN A 49 -19.87 1.36 -28.79
N LYS A 50 -18.77 2.07 -29.07
CA LYS A 50 -18.68 3.24 -29.96
C LYS A 50 -19.57 4.39 -29.51
N ASN A 51 -19.59 4.67 -28.20
CA ASN A 51 -20.37 5.76 -27.61
C ASN A 51 -19.54 7.01 -27.27
N ASP A 52 -18.27 7.06 -27.70
CA ASP A 52 -17.30 8.13 -27.41
C ASP A 52 -16.99 8.30 -25.92
N ARG A 53 -17.17 7.23 -25.14
CA ARG A 53 -16.87 7.15 -23.71
C ARG A 53 -16.10 5.87 -23.44
N LEU A 54 -15.44 5.84 -22.29
CA LEU A 54 -14.85 4.61 -21.76
C LEU A 54 -15.73 4.11 -20.62
N ASP A 55 -16.07 2.83 -20.64
CA ASP A 55 -16.83 2.19 -19.57
C ASP A 55 -15.88 1.49 -18.58
N ARG A 56 -16.27 1.46 -17.30
CA ARG A 56 -15.53 0.73 -16.26
C ARG A 56 -15.31 -0.73 -16.67
N SER A 57 -16.34 -1.37 -17.22
CA SER A 57 -16.29 -2.76 -17.68
C SER A 57 -15.33 -2.98 -18.85
N GLU A 58 -15.14 -1.96 -19.70
CA GLU A 58 -14.17 -2.04 -20.79
C GLU A 58 -12.75 -2.02 -20.23
N THR A 59 -12.45 -1.08 -19.32
CA THR A 59 -11.14 -1.08 -18.64
C THR A 59 -10.88 -2.40 -17.91
N ALA A 60 -11.91 -2.93 -17.24
CA ALA A 60 -11.82 -4.19 -16.50
C ALA A 60 -11.49 -5.38 -17.42
N ALA A 61 -12.10 -5.44 -18.61
CA ALA A 61 -11.79 -6.48 -19.59
C ALA A 61 -10.37 -6.33 -20.14
N LEU A 62 -9.97 -5.10 -20.47
CA LEU A 62 -8.66 -4.78 -21.06
C LEU A 62 -7.50 -5.01 -20.09
N LEU A 63 -7.70 -4.88 -18.77
CA LEU A 63 -6.65 -5.15 -17.79
C LEU A 63 -6.07 -6.57 -17.87
N ARG A 64 -6.86 -7.53 -18.37
CA ARG A 64 -6.44 -8.93 -18.53
C ARG A 64 -5.78 -9.20 -19.89
N ASP A 65 -5.79 -8.22 -20.79
CA ASP A 65 -5.23 -8.36 -22.12
C ASP A 65 -3.70 -8.25 -22.10
N GLY A 66 -3.04 -9.38 -22.32
CA GLY A 66 -1.59 -9.46 -22.44
C GLY A 66 -1.02 -8.83 -23.70
N SER A 67 -1.82 -8.32 -24.63
CA SER A 67 -1.32 -7.59 -25.81
C SER A 67 -1.09 -6.10 -25.53
N ILE A 68 -1.72 -5.56 -24.47
CA ILE A 68 -1.57 -4.16 -24.06
C ILE A 68 -0.24 -3.97 -23.32
N ARG A 69 0.58 -3.05 -23.83
CA ARG A 69 1.98 -2.86 -23.43
C ARG A 69 2.40 -1.38 -23.39
N SER A 70 3.49 -1.11 -22.68
CA SER A 70 4.20 0.18 -22.67
C SER A 70 3.26 1.36 -22.35
N ILE A 71 3.24 2.39 -23.21
CA ILE A 71 2.37 3.57 -23.05
C ILE A 71 0.90 3.16 -22.91
N GLU A 72 0.41 2.25 -23.76
CA GLU A 72 -1.00 1.82 -23.74
C GLU A 72 -1.38 1.20 -22.38
N ALA A 73 -0.49 0.39 -21.81
CA ALA A 73 -0.68 -0.22 -20.50
C ALA A 73 -0.71 0.82 -19.36
N ALA A 74 0.19 1.80 -19.39
CA ALA A 74 0.19 2.88 -18.40
C ALA A 74 -1.05 3.76 -18.51
N THR A 75 -1.48 4.10 -19.74
CA THR A 75 -2.71 4.86 -19.98
C THR A 75 -3.93 4.09 -19.46
N LEU A 76 -4.01 2.78 -19.72
CA LEU A 76 -5.10 1.93 -19.25
C LEU A 76 -5.14 1.85 -17.72
N ALA A 77 -3.98 1.67 -17.08
CA ALA A 77 -3.85 1.69 -15.63
C ALA A 77 -4.35 3.00 -15.03
N THR A 78 -3.98 4.15 -15.60
CA THR A 78 -4.47 5.47 -15.17
C THR A 78 -5.98 5.59 -15.30
N SER A 79 -6.56 5.19 -16.43
CA SER A 79 -8.01 5.26 -16.66
C SER A 79 -8.77 4.31 -15.73
N HIS A 80 -8.24 3.12 -15.47
CA HIS A 80 -8.82 2.18 -14.53
C HIS A 80 -8.76 2.70 -13.08
N PHE A 81 -7.62 3.25 -12.67
CA PHE A 81 -7.45 3.90 -11.37
C PHE A 81 -8.47 5.03 -11.15
N TRP A 82 -8.75 5.81 -12.20
CA TRP A 82 -9.80 6.84 -12.14
C TRP A 82 -11.16 6.25 -11.78
N PHE A 83 -11.54 5.11 -12.37
CA PHE A 83 -12.78 4.41 -12.03
C PHE A 83 -12.78 3.82 -10.62
N LEU A 84 -11.64 3.34 -10.13
CA LEU A 84 -11.52 2.88 -8.75
C LEU A 84 -11.75 4.01 -7.74
N LYS A 85 -11.29 5.22 -8.07
CA LYS A 85 -11.47 6.44 -7.26
C LYS A 85 -12.79 7.16 -7.49
N SER A 86 -13.56 6.77 -8.52
CA SER A 86 -14.88 7.30 -8.84
C SER A 86 -15.92 6.16 -8.86
N PRO A 87 -16.17 5.49 -7.71
CA PRO A 87 -16.92 4.23 -7.64
C PRO A 87 -18.37 4.32 -8.16
N ASP A 88 -18.96 5.51 -8.15
CA ASP A 88 -20.28 5.87 -8.65
C ASP A 88 -20.35 6.06 -10.18
N LYS A 89 -19.21 6.27 -10.85
CA LYS A 89 -19.13 6.44 -12.30
C LYS A 89 -18.97 5.11 -13.02
N LYS A 90 -19.95 4.74 -13.86
CA LYS A 90 -19.89 3.53 -14.71
C LYS A 90 -19.22 3.78 -16.07
N SER A 91 -19.23 5.03 -16.53
CA SER A 91 -18.75 5.46 -17.84
C SER A 91 -18.23 6.90 -17.73
N ALA A 92 -17.20 7.26 -18.49
CA ALA A 92 -16.57 8.58 -18.44
C ALA A 92 -16.16 9.08 -19.83
N THR A 93 -16.29 10.39 -20.07
CA THR A 93 -15.70 11.03 -21.27
C THR A 93 -14.18 11.19 -21.12
N LEU A 94 -13.52 11.52 -22.22
CA LEU A 94 -12.11 11.94 -22.23
C LEU A 94 -11.81 13.07 -21.22
N ASP A 95 -12.67 14.09 -21.18
CA ASP A 95 -12.48 15.24 -20.27
C ASP A 95 -12.72 14.84 -18.80
N GLU A 96 -13.66 13.94 -18.52
CA GLU A 96 -13.86 13.41 -17.17
C GLU A 96 -12.62 12.59 -16.71
N LEU A 97 -12.11 11.69 -17.55
CA LEU A 97 -10.96 10.83 -17.23
C LEU A 97 -9.67 11.61 -17.00
N THR A 98 -9.52 12.77 -17.64
CA THR A 98 -8.34 13.64 -17.52
C THR A 98 -8.46 14.67 -16.40
N SER A 99 -9.62 14.75 -15.76
CA SER A 99 -9.85 15.64 -14.63
C SER A 99 -9.30 15.05 -13.33
N ASP A 100 -8.66 15.91 -12.53
CA ASP A 100 -8.13 15.54 -11.21
C ASP A 100 -9.24 15.09 -10.25
N ILE A 101 -8.94 14.06 -9.47
CA ILE A 101 -9.89 13.49 -8.49
C ILE A 101 -9.62 14.07 -7.12
N LYS A 102 -10.68 14.48 -6.42
CA LYS A 102 -10.61 14.92 -5.02
C LYS A 102 -11.29 13.89 -4.14
N GLU A 103 -10.52 13.20 -3.31
CA GLU A 103 -11.00 12.23 -2.34
C GLU A 103 -11.02 12.89 -0.95
N THR A 104 -12.21 13.22 -0.44
CA THR A 104 -12.37 13.81 0.90
C THR A 104 -12.88 12.76 1.87
N LEU A 105 -12.07 12.46 2.88
CA LEU A 105 -12.47 11.66 4.03
C LEU A 105 -12.92 12.59 5.15
N ALA A 106 -14.18 12.47 5.56
CA ALA A 106 -14.73 13.22 6.69
C ALA A 106 -14.70 12.36 7.96
N PHE A 107 -14.34 12.99 9.07
CA PHE A 107 -14.28 12.40 10.40
C PHE A 107 -15.05 13.28 11.38
N ALA A 108 -15.37 12.75 12.56
CA ALA A 108 -16.14 13.47 13.58
C ALA A 108 -15.57 14.86 13.95
N ASN A 109 -14.28 15.10 13.70
CA ASN A 109 -13.56 16.31 14.07
C ASN A 109 -12.81 17.01 12.91
N GLY A 110 -13.15 16.73 11.64
CA GLY A 110 -12.51 17.39 10.49
C GLY A 110 -12.63 16.60 9.19
N SER A 111 -11.90 17.04 8.16
CA SER A 111 -11.78 16.28 6.91
C SER A 111 -10.35 16.32 6.37
N PHE A 112 -9.97 15.28 5.65
CA PHE A 112 -8.73 15.18 4.89
C PHE A 112 -9.09 15.02 3.42
N THR A 113 -8.61 15.93 2.56
CA THR A 113 -8.82 15.86 1.12
C THR A 113 -7.51 15.51 0.44
N ASN A 114 -7.48 14.36 -0.23
CA ASN A 114 -6.41 14.01 -1.16
C ASN A 114 -6.78 14.46 -2.58
N VAL A 115 -5.79 14.88 -3.36
CA VAL A 115 -5.99 15.27 -4.76
C VAL A 115 -5.09 14.42 -5.64
N PHE A 116 -5.69 13.59 -6.49
CA PHE A 116 -4.99 12.80 -7.48
C PHE A 116 -4.95 13.57 -8.79
N ASN A 117 -3.75 13.99 -9.19
CA ASN A 117 -3.55 14.62 -10.48
C ASN A 117 -3.32 13.55 -11.55
N MET A 118 -4.23 13.46 -12.52
CA MET A 118 -4.26 12.29 -13.42
C MET A 118 -3.03 12.22 -14.34
N GLU A 119 -2.44 13.36 -14.70
CA GLU A 119 -1.17 13.40 -15.44
C GLU A 119 -0.02 12.82 -14.60
N ARG A 120 0.06 13.20 -13.32
CA ARG A 120 1.07 12.65 -12.39
C ARG A 120 0.87 11.17 -12.09
N GLU A 121 -0.39 10.71 -12.02
CA GLU A 121 -0.69 9.27 -11.88
C GLU A 121 -0.20 8.48 -13.10
N TYR A 122 -0.43 9.01 -14.30
CA TYR A 122 0.08 8.43 -15.53
C TYR A 122 1.61 8.42 -15.61
N GLU A 123 2.28 9.52 -15.26
CA GLU A 123 3.73 9.57 -15.15
C GLU A 123 4.25 8.55 -14.11
N PHE A 124 3.57 8.42 -12.98
CA PHE A 124 3.89 7.42 -11.97
C PHE A 124 3.80 6.00 -12.54
N TYR A 125 2.74 5.66 -13.26
CA TYR A 125 2.58 4.33 -13.85
C TYR A 125 3.56 4.05 -15.00
N LEU A 126 3.87 5.04 -15.83
CA LEU A 126 4.97 4.93 -16.80
C LEU A 126 6.28 4.62 -16.09
N VAL A 127 6.62 5.39 -15.04
CA VAL A 127 7.88 5.17 -14.33
C VAL A 127 7.94 3.81 -13.67
N HIS A 128 6.84 3.38 -13.06
CA HIS A 128 6.73 2.04 -12.52
C HIS A 128 7.03 0.99 -13.61
N LEU A 129 6.29 1.05 -14.71
CA LEU A 129 6.32 0.02 -15.73
C LEU A 129 7.71 -0.13 -16.36
N PHE A 130 8.38 0.97 -16.69
CA PHE A 130 9.68 0.96 -17.36
C PHE A 130 10.86 0.66 -16.42
N THR A 131 10.65 0.68 -15.10
CA THR A 131 11.71 0.39 -14.12
C THR A 131 11.55 -0.94 -13.41
N SER A 132 10.37 -1.57 -13.49
CA SER A 132 10.13 -2.89 -12.92
C SER A 132 10.74 -4.02 -13.74
N SER A 133 11.36 -4.98 -13.07
CA SER A 133 11.68 -6.29 -13.68
C SER A 133 10.38 -7.01 -14.09
N ARG A 134 10.46 -7.84 -15.14
CA ARG A 134 9.38 -8.74 -15.56
C ARG A 134 9.56 -10.17 -15.07
N ASP A 135 10.68 -10.46 -14.42
CA ASP A 135 10.94 -11.74 -13.81
C ASP A 135 10.07 -11.92 -12.57
N MET A 136 9.74 -13.17 -12.23
CA MET A 136 9.05 -13.47 -10.97
C MET A 136 9.90 -13.01 -9.78
N PHE A 137 11.14 -13.48 -9.74
CA PHE A 137 12.15 -13.09 -8.78
C PHE A 137 13.27 -12.42 -9.57
N GLY A 138 13.48 -11.13 -9.32
CA GLY A 138 14.50 -10.35 -10.00
C GLY A 138 15.91 -10.64 -9.47
N SER A 139 16.88 -9.83 -9.90
CA SER A 139 18.30 -10.02 -9.56
C SER A 139 18.66 -9.63 -8.12
N LYS A 140 17.81 -8.83 -7.46
CA LYS A 140 18.02 -8.45 -6.05
C LYS A 140 17.41 -9.49 -5.11
N LYS A 141 18.04 -9.64 -3.94
CA LYS A 141 17.49 -10.42 -2.82
C LYS A 141 16.13 -9.85 -2.43
N LEU A 142 15.18 -10.75 -2.12
CA LEU A 142 13.89 -10.38 -1.55
C LEU A 142 14.08 -9.69 -0.18
N GLY A 143 13.40 -8.57 0.00
CA GLY A 143 13.46 -7.74 1.20
C GLY A 143 12.61 -6.49 1.05
N ILE A 144 12.60 -5.63 2.07
CA ILE A 144 11.78 -4.41 2.08
C ILE A 144 12.38 -3.28 1.24
N GLU A 145 13.65 -3.38 0.85
CA GLU A 145 14.39 -2.31 0.20
C GLU A 145 13.88 -2.04 -1.23
N GLY A 146 13.32 -0.85 -1.43
CA GLY A 146 12.77 -0.44 -2.72
C GLY A 146 11.35 -0.94 -2.97
N ILE A 147 10.70 -1.55 -1.98
CA ILE A 147 9.25 -1.78 -2.04
C ILE A 147 8.51 -0.45 -1.83
N SER A 148 7.49 -0.21 -2.65
CA SER A 148 6.52 0.86 -2.46
C SER A 148 5.14 0.40 -2.91
N GLN A 149 4.11 0.52 -2.05
CA GLN A 149 2.76 0.05 -2.37
C GLN A 149 2.09 0.79 -3.54
N GLY A 150 2.61 1.96 -3.91
CA GLY A 150 1.92 2.88 -4.82
C GLY A 150 0.68 3.51 -4.21
N HIS A 151 -0.34 3.74 -5.03
CA HIS A 151 -1.55 4.50 -4.65
C HIS A 151 -2.77 3.60 -4.38
N MET A 152 -2.57 2.29 -4.34
CA MET A 152 -3.59 1.31 -4.01
C MET A 152 -3.77 1.22 -2.48
N GLY A 153 -5.00 1.02 -2.02
CA GLY A 153 -5.34 0.93 -0.58
C GLY A 153 -5.08 -0.44 0.04
N ASN A 154 -4.00 -1.12 -0.37
CA ASN A 154 -3.65 -2.48 0.03
C ASN A 154 -2.47 -2.53 1.04
N CYS A 155 -2.25 -1.46 1.80
CA CYS A 155 -1.14 -1.33 2.75
C CYS A 155 -1.03 -2.49 3.74
N PHE A 156 -2.16 -3.00 4.22
CA PHE A 156 -2.23 -4.14 5.13
C PHE A 156 -1.58 -5.40 4.54
N PHE A 157 -1.74 -5.60 3.22
CA PHE A 157 -1.13 -6.69 2.49
C PHE A 157 0.37 -6.45 2.27
N VAL A 158 0.72 -5.31 1.67
CA VAL A 158 2.10 -4.98 1.28
C VAL A 158 3.03 -4.92 2.50
N SER A 159 2.54 -4.36 3.63
CA SER A 159 3.28 -4.34 4.90
C SER A 159 3.64 -5.75 5.37
N MET A 160 2.69 -6.68 5.35
CA MET A 160 2.93 -8.03 5.87
C MET A 160 3.71 -8.91 4.87
N ALA A 161 3.47 -8.76 3.58
CA ALA A 161 4.28 -9.42 2.54
C ALA A 161 5.75 -8.96 2.60
N GLY A 162 5.98 -7.65 2.78
CA GLY A 162 7.32 -7.11 3.02
C GLY A 162 7.92 -7.56 4.36
N ASN A 163 7.14 -7.63 5.43
CA ASN A 163 7.60 -8.19 6.72
C ASN A 163 8.06 -9.65 6.56
N LEU A 164 7.30 -10.47 5.84
CA LEU A 164 7.68 -11.84 5.53
C LEU A 164 8.94 -11.91 4.66
N ALA A 165 9.09 -11.04 3.66
CA ALA A 165 10.32 -10.96 2.88
C ALA A 165 11.53 -10.54 3.73
N PHE A 166 11.35 -9.68 4.72
CA PHE A 166 12.39 -9.27 5.67
C PHE A 166 12.81 -10.42 6.60
N GLN A 167 11.84 -11.15 7.16
CA GLN A 167 12.09 -12.23 8.13
C GLN A 167 12.52 -13.54 7.49
N ASN A 168 11.82 -13.95 6.42
CA ASN A 168 11.96 -15.24 5.77
C ASN A 168 11.64 -15.17 4.25
N PRO A 169 12.56 -14.65 3.42
CA PRO A 169 12.34 -14.52 1.98
C PRO A 169 12.12 -15.85 1.26
N ASP A 170 12.60 -16.97 1.80
CA ASP A 170 12.40 -18.29 1.18
C ASP A 170 10.97 -18.81 1.37
N ALA A 171 10.23 -18.34 2.38
CA ALA A 171 8.80 -18.61 2.51
C ALA A 171 8.02 -18.01 1.32
N ILE A 172 8.36 -16.78 0.90
CA ILE A 172 7.78 -16.15 -0.30
C ILE A 172 8.02 -17.00 -1.55
N LYS A 173 9.27 -17.47 -1.75
CA LYS A 173 9.61 -18.30 -2.90
C LYS A 173 8.87 -19.63 -2.88
N SER A 174 8.69 -20.22 -1.70
CA SER A 174 8.00 -21.50 -1.54
C SER A 174 6.51 -21.40 -1.86
N MET A 175 5.90 -20.22 -1.68
CA MET A 175 4.49 -20.00 -2.03
C MET A 175 4.25 -19.91 -3.54
N ILE A 176 5.25 -19.59 -4.36
CA ILE A 176 5.06 -19.27 -5.78
C ILE A 176 5.82 -20.24 -6.67
N LYS A 177 5.09 -20.97 -7.51
CA LYS A 177 5.65 -21.82 -8.57
C LYS A 177 5.25 -21.30 -9.95
N THR A 178 6.22 -20.85 -10.73
CA THR A 178 6.02 -20.46 -12.13
C THR A 178 5.93 -21.70 -13.02
N ASN A 179 4.92 -21.74 -13.89
CA ASN A 179 4.70 -22.78 -14.89
C ASN A 179 5.38 -22.41 -16.21
N GLU A 180 5.52 -23.37 -17.12
CA GLU A 180 6.16 -23.17 -18.43
C GLU A 180 5.48 -22.09 -19.29
N ASP A 181 4.15 -21.92 -19.15
CA ASP A 181 3.37 -20.89 -19.85
C ASP A 181 3.49 -19.48 -19.23
N GLY A 182 4.31 -19.33 -18.17
CA GLY A 182 4.52 -18.08 -17.45
C GLY A 182 3.42 -17.71 -16.46
N SER A 183 2.39 -18.56 -16.31
CA SER A 183 1.45 -18.46 -15.19
C SER A 183 2.11 -18.93 -13.89
N ASN A 184 1.51 -18.60 -12.76
CA ASN A 184 2.02 -18.89 -11.43
C ASN A 184 0.97 -19.63 -10.62
N LYS A 185 1.32 -20.79 -10.06
CA LYS A 185 0.57 -21.38 -8.97
C LYS A 185 1.04 -20.71 -7.68
N VAL A 186 0.11 -20.08 -6.96
CA VAL A 186 0.34 -19.57 -5.61
C VAL A 186 -0.35 -20.47 -4.62
N GLU A 187 0.38 -20.97 -3.64
CA GLU A 187 -0.12 -21.83 -2.57
C GLU A 187 0.23 -21.20 -1.23
N PHE A 188 -0.79 -20.85 -0.46
CA PHE A 188 -0.61 -20.26 0.86
C PHE A 188 -0.45 -21.36 1.92
N PRO A 189 0.21 -21.08 3.05
CA PRO A 189 0.43 -22.07 4.12
C PRO A 189 -0.80 -22.77 4.68
N ASP A 190 -2.00 -22.23 4.48
CA ASP A 190 -3.26 -22.87 4.86
C ASP A 190 -3.80 -23.89 3.83
N GLY A 191 -3.04 -24.13 2.76
CA GLY A 191 -3.38 -25.07 1.69
C GLY A 191 -4.29 -24.50 0.60
N ARG A 192 -4.80 -23.27 0.73
CA ARG A 192 -5.50 -22.61 -0.37
C ARG A 192 -4.52 -22.29 -1.48
N SER A 193 -4.93 -22.54 -2.71
CA SER A 193 -4.10 -22.25 -3.89
C SER A 193 -4.91 -21.65 -5.03
N VAL A 194 -4.26 -20.79 -5.80
CA VAL A 194 -4.83 -20.11 -6.97
C VAL A 194 -3.82 -20.09 -8.11
N ARG A 195 -4.31 -20.10 -9.35
CA ARG A 195 -3.50 -19.90 -10.54
C ARG A 195 -3.64 -18.45 -10.98
N ILE A 196 -2.51 -17.74 -11.04
CA ILE A 196 -2.41 -16.38 -11.57
C ILE A 196 -1.78 -16.46 -12.95
N ASN A 197 -2.47 -15.97 -13.97
CA ASN A 197 -1.88 -15.89 -15.31
C ASN A 197 -0.66 -14.98 -15.32
N LYS A 198 0.15 -15.05 -16.38
CA LYS A 198 1.23 -14.08 -16.57
C LYS A 198 0.67 -12.66 -16.48
N LEU A 199 1.22 -11.85 -15.57
CA LEU A 199 0.67 -10.53 -15.28
C LEU A 199 0.77 -9.62 -16.52
N PRO A 200 -0.36 -9.03 -16.97
CA PRO A 200 -0.34 -7.96 -17.95
C PRO A 200 0.35 -6.71 -17.43
N GLU A 201 0.92 -5.91 -18.33
CA GLU A 201 1.67 -4.71 -17.94
C GLU A 201 0.82 -3.66 -17.24
N ALA A 202 -0.48 -3.55 -17.57
CA ALA A 202 -1.38 -2.65 -16.87
C ALA A 202 -1.61 -3.06 -15.40
N VAL A 203 -1.64 -4.37 -15.12
CA VAL A 203 -1.75 -4.90 -13.75
C VAL A 203 -0.45 -4.66 -12.97
N ILE A 204 0.71 -4.88 -13.61
CA ILE A 204 2.01 -4.54 -13.01
C ILE A 204 2.08 -3.05 -12.68
N ALA A 205 1.63 -2.18 -13.59
CA ALA A 205 1.66 -0.74 -13.40
C ALA A 205 0.83 -0.31 -12.16
N LEU A 206 -0.38 -0.86 -12.00
CA LEU A 206 -1.27 -0.58 -10.85
C LEU A 206 -0.72 -1.08 -9.51
N GLY A 207 -0.04 -2.22 -9.50
CA GLY A 207 0.40 -2.89 -8.28
C GLY A 207 1.59 -2.23 -7.59
N SER A 208 2.09 -2.91 -6.56
CA SER A 208 3.27 -2.47 -5.80
C SER A 208 4.56 -2.52 -6.62
N ARG A 209 5.48 -1.60 -6.32
CA ARG A 209 6.87 -1.60 -6.79
C ARG A 209 7.75 -2.45 -5.88
N THR A 210 8.78 -3.07 -6.45
CA THR A 210 9.79 -3.86 -5.71
C THR A 210 11.22 -3.56 -6.18
N ALA A 211 11.44 -2.43 -6.85
CA ALA A 211 12.66 -2.15 -7.61
C ALA A 211 13.02 -3.34 -8.53
N ASN A 212 14.22 -3.92 -8.38
CA ASN A 212 14.70 -5.04 -9.20
C ASN A 212 14.52 -6.41 -8.50
N GLN A 213 13.58 -6.52 -7.56
CA GLN A 213 13.30 -7.79 -6.87
C GLN A 213 12.28 -8.68 -7.62
N GLY A 214 11.70 -8.20 -8.72
CA GLY A 214 10.75 -8.95 -9.56
C GLY A 214 9.28 -8.73 -9.19
N THR A 215 8.39 -9.42 -9.88
CA THR A 215 6.93 -9.23 -9.81
C THR A 215 6.24 -10.05 -8.70
N TRP A 216 7.00 -10.70 -7.82
CA TRP A 216 6.48 -11.57 -6.76
C TRP A 216 5.39 -10.91 -5.91
N ILE A 217 5.53 -9.62 -5.56
CA ILE A 217 4.52 -8.95 -4.75
C ILE A 217 3.23 -8.76 -5.53
N ASN A 218 3.30 -8.42 -6.82
CA ASN A 218 2.13 -8.23 -7.67
C ASN A 218 1.39 -9.55 -7.88
N VAL A 219 2.12 -10.65 -8.00
CA VAL A 219 1.52 -11.99 -8.09
C VAL A 219 0.84 -12.36 -6.78
N LEU A 220 1.44 -12.05 -5.63
CA LEU A 220 0.78 -12.29 -4.35
C LEU A 220 -0.39 -11.33 -4.08
N GLU A 221 -0.35 -10.09 -4.56
CA GLU A 221 -1.48 -9.14 -4.51
C GLU A 221 -2.69 -9.72 -5.26
N GLU A 222 -2.48 -10.19 -6.50
CA GLU A 222 -3.51 -10.87 -7.28
C GLU A 222 -4.01 -12.14 -6.60
N ALA A 223 -3.09 -12.99 -6.13
CA ALA A 223 -3.45 -14.25 -5.47
C ALA A 223 -4.22 -14.06 -4.17
N TYR A 224 -3.80 -13.10 -3.35
CA TYR A 224 -4.52 -12.73 -2.14
C TYR A 224 -5.93 -12.26 -2.50
N GLY A 225 -6.07 -11.36 -3.47
CA GLY A 225 -7.37 -10.87 -3.91
C GLY A 225 -8.30 -11.98 -4.40
N GLU A 226 -7.77 -12.95 -5.15
CA GLU A 226 -8.54 -14.11 -5.63
C GLU A 226 -9.00 -15.03 -4.49
N ILE A 227 -8.22 -15.16 -3.41
CA ILE A 227 -8.60 -15.92 -2.21
C ILE A 227 -9.56 -15.13 -1.32
N TYR A 228 -9.32 -13.83 -1.18
CA TYR A 228 -10.09 -12.90 -0.37
C TYR A 228 -11.45 -12.57 -0.99
N LYS A 229 -11.77 -13.14 -2.17
CA LYS A 229 -13.09 -13.03 -2.82
C LYS A 229 -14.20 -13.11 -1.77
N THR A 230 -14.78 -11.95 -1.48
CA THR A 230 -15.99 -11.90 -0.70
C THR A 230 -17.07 -12.42 -1.65
N ASN A 231 -17.78 -13.49 -1.28
CA ASN A 231 -18.93 -13.99 -2.04
C ASN A 231 -20.12 -13.00 -1.99
N ALA A 232 -19.85 -11.70 -1.83
CA ALA A 232 -20.83 -10.65 -1.85
C ALA A 232 -21.49 -10.63 -3.25
N PRO A 233 -22.83 -10.76 -3.32
CA PRO A 233 -23.53 -10.61 -4.59
C PRO A 233 -23.19 -9.25 -5.22
N GLY A 234 -22.67 -9.26 -6.44
CA GLY A 234 -22.30 -8.04 -7.17
C GLY A 234 -20.83 -7.61 -7.09
N ASP A 235 -19.89 -8.50 -6.73
CA ASP A 235 -18.46 -8.24 -6.94
C ASP A 235 -18.17 -7.95 -8.43
N THR A 236 -17.84 -6.70 -8.73
CA THR A 236 -17.57 -6.17 -10.08
C THR A 236 -16.07 -5.91 -10.31
N THR A 237 -15.21 -6.43 -9.42
CA THR A 237 -13.75 -6.24 -9.50
C THR A 237 -13.15 -6.95 -10.70
N ALA A 238 -12.23 -6.27 -11.39
CA ALA A 238 -11.64 -6.77 -12.63
C ALA A 238 -10.52 -7.77 -12.37
N ILE A 239 -9.72 -7.51 -11.34
CA ILE A 239 -8.50 -8.25 -10.99
C ILE A 239 -8.42 -8.45 -9.47
N GLY A 240 -7.52 -9.32 -9.00
CA GLY A 240 -7.37 -9.60 -7.57
C GLY A 240 -7.02 -8.33 -6.77
N LEU A 241 -6.14 -7.49 -7.32
CA LEU A 241 -5.67 -6.25 -6.73
C LEU A 241 -6.81 -5.28 -6.40
N ASP A 242 -7.85 -5.19 -7.24
CA ASP A 242 -9.01 -4.32 -6.99
C ASP A 242 -9.71 -4.68 -5.67
N ARG A 243 -9.80 -5.98 -5.35
CA ARG A 243 -10.49 -6.48 -4.15
C ARG A 243 -9.78 -6.05 -2.86
N ILE A 244 -8.46 -5.90 -2.92
CA ILE A 244 -7.64 -5.47 -1.78
C ILE A 244 -7.31 -3.98 -1.81
N SER A 245 -7.75 -3.24 -2.82
CA SER A 245 -7.44 -1.82 -3.00
C SER A 245 -8.21 -0.88 -2.06
N ARG A 246 -9.13 -1.40 -1.23
CA ARG A 246 -10.09 -0.62 -0.41
C ARG A 246 -9.90 -0.81 1.09
N GLY A 247 -8.72 -1.26 1.51
CA GLY A 247 -8.43 -1.63 2.89
C GLY A 247 -8.68 -3.11 3.18
N GLY A 248 -8.24 -3.54 4.36
CA GLY A 248 -8.28 -4.94 4.79
C GLY A 248 -7.70 -5.10 6.18
N ASN A 249 -7.48 -6.36 6.59
CA ASN A 249 -7.11 -6.70 7.97
C ASN A 249 -5.67 -7.26 8.05
N ILE A 250 -4.86 -6.67 8.92
CA ILE A 250 -3.46 -7.09 9.15
C ILE A 250 -3.39 -8.52 9.68
N GLY A 251 -4.21 -8.87 10.67
CA GLY A 251 -4.21 -10.19 11.30
C GLY A 251 -4.67 -11.30 10.36
N GLU A 252 -5.68 -11.05 9.52
CA GLU A 252 -6.07 -12.01 8.45
C GLU A 252 -4.94 -12.21 7.44
N THR A 253 -4.21 -11.14 7.13
CA THR A 253 -3.07 -11.23 6.21
C THR A 253 -1.91 -12.01 6.80
N ILE A 254 -1.54 -11.75 8.06
CA ILE A 254 -0.55 -12.55 8.79
C ILE A 254 -0.99 -14.02 8.75
N SER A 255 -2.25 -14.29 9.08
CA SER A 255 -2.76 -15.65 9.17
C SER A 255 -2.73 -16.39 7.83
N LEU A 256 -3.03 -15.71 6.73
CA LEU A 256 -2.93 -16.30 5.40
C LEU A 256 -1.47 -16.51 4.98
N LEU A 257 -0.58 -15.54 5.25
CA LEU A 257 0.82 -15.61 4.82
C LEU A 257 1.66 -16.59 5.62
N THR A 258 1.23 -16.98 6.83
CA THR A 258 2.00 -17.86 7.70
C THR A 258 1.27 -19.15 8.07
N GLY A 259 -0.05 -19.21 7.91
CA GLY A 259 -0.86 -20.36 8.35
C GLY A 259 -1.06 -20.39 9.87
N HIS A 260 -0.67 -19.35 10.59
CA HIS A 260 -0.79 -19.26 12.05
C HIS A 260 -1.85 -18.24 12.49
N GLN A 261 -2.37 -18.42 13.70
CA GLN A 261 -3.28 -17.45 14.32
C GLN A 261 -2.53 -16.16 14.68
N THR A 262 -3.26 -15.08 14.82
CA THR A 262 -2.73 -13.77 15.22
C THR A 262 -3.31 -13.36 16.58
N ASP A 263 -2.43 -13.02 17.54
CA ASP A 263 -2.81 -12.30 18.75
C ASP A 263 -3.00 -10.82 18.40
N THR A 264 -4.11 -10.20 18.81
CA THR A 264 -4.38 -8.77 18.56
C THR A 264 -4.68 -8.07 19.86
N ILE A 265 -4.02 -6.94 20.07
CA ILE A 265 -4.43 -5.97 21.08
C ILE A 265 -4.86 -4.68 20.39
N ALA A 266 -5.92 -4.08 20.91
CA ALA A 266 -6.48 -2.82 20.47
C ALA A 266 -6.56 -1.89 21.67
N TRP A 267 -6.23 -0.62 21.45
CA TRP A 267 -6.29 0.40 22.49
C TRP A 267 -6.68 1.75 21.90
N LYS A 268 -7.03 2.72 22.75
CA LYS A 268 -7.34 4.06 22.26
C LYS A 268 -6.05 4.85 22.02
N SER A 269 -5.81 5.25 20.77
CA SER A 269 -4.71 6.16 20.44
C SER A 269 -4.82 7.49 21.21
N GLY A 270 -3.67 8.05 21.58
CA GLY A 270 -3.57 9.27 22.36
C GLY A 270 -3.69 9.08 23.88
N LEU A 271 -3.92 7.85 24.35
CA LEU A 271 -3.88 7.50 25.77
C LEU A 271 -2.73 6.51 26.04
N PRO A 272 -1.96 6.69 27.13
CA PRO A 272 -0.99 5.69 27.56
C PRO A 272 -1.75 4.46 28.05
N GLU A 273 -1.93 3.48 27.17
CA GLU A 273 -2.50 2.16 27.51
C GLU A 273 -1.41 1.10 27.55
N ASP A 274 -1.66 0.10 28.38
CA ASP A 274 -0.85 -1.07 28.76
C ASP A 274 0.49 -1.26 28.05
N LEU A 275 1.44 -0.37 28.34
CA LEU A 275 2.82 -0.45 27.83
C LEU A 275 3.48 -1.78 28.18
N LEU A 276 3.09 -2.41 29.29
CA LEU A 276 3.61 -3.71 29.68
C LEU A 276 3.16 -4.79 28.69
N ASN A 277 1.87 -4.84 28.33
CA ASN A 277 1.37 -5.79 27.35
C ASN A 277 1.93 -5.52 25.94
N ILE A 278 2.06 -4.26 25.53
CA ILE A 278 2.69 -3.90 24.26
C ILE A 278 4.14 -4.42 24.21
N ARG A 279 4.96 -4.09 25.22
CA ARG A 279 6.36 -4.52 25.29
C ARG A 279 6.48 -6.04 25.38
N TYR A 280 5.61 -6.69 26.16
CA TYR A 280 5.57 -8.15 26.26
C TYR A 280 5.31 -8.82 24.91
N LEU A 281 4.31 -8.36 24.16
CA LEU A 281 3.98 -8.92 22.85
C LEU A 281 5.06 -8.65 21.81
N LEU A 282 5.66 -7.46 21.82
CA LEU A 282 6.79 -7.13 20.95
C LEU A 282 8.01 -8.02 21.24
N GLY A 283 8.38 -8.18 22.52
CA GLY A 283 9.48 -9.06 22.93
C GLY A 283 9.21 -10.52 22.57
N LYS A 284 7.99 -11.00 22.79
CA LYS A 284 7.55 -12.34 22.37
C LYS A 284 7.67 -12.51 20.84
N GLY A 285 7.22 -11.53 20.07
CA GLY A 285 7.25 -11.57 18.62
C GLY A 285 8.69 -11.61 18.07
N VAL A 286 9.58 -10.76 18.58
CA VAL A 286 11.02 -10.79 18.22
C VAL A 286 11.64 -12.14 18.56
N LYS A 287 11.40 -12.66 19.77
CA LYS A 287 11.96 -13.95 20.21
C LYS A 287 11.52 -15.12 19.32
N ASN A 288 10.26 -15.09 18.86
CA ASN A 288 9.69 -16.14 18.03
C ASN A 288 9.93 -15.92 16.53
N LYS A 289 10.52 -14.79 16.12
CA LYS A 289 10.59 -14.35 14.71
C LYS A 289 9.22 -14.27 14.04
N SER A 290 8.21 -13.91 14.83
CA SER A 290 6.83 -13.73 14.39
C SER A 290 6.71 -12.53 13.43
N LEU A 291 5.81 -12.62 12.45
CA LEU A 291 5.31 -11.43 11.77
C LEU A 291 4.55 -10.56 12.76
N MET A 292 4.79 -9.25 12.65
CA MET A 292 4.14 -8.26 13.49
C MET A 292 3.70 -7.07 12.66
N GLY A 293 2.52 -6.54 12.94
CA GLY A 293 1.97 -5.38 12.25
C GLY A 293 1.28 -4.44 13.20
N ALA A 294 1.22 -3.17 12.83
CA ALA A 294 0.58 -2.13 13.63
C ALA A 294 -0.25 -1.20 12.75
N GLY A 295 -1.37 -0.72 13.30
CA GLY A 295 -2.28 0.21 12.62
C GLY A 295 -2.31 1.57 13.30
N ILE A 296 -2.32 2.63 12.48
CA ILE A 296 -2.58 4.01 12.95
C ILE A 296 -4.03 4.37 12.57
N PRO A 297 -4.83 4.93 13.49
CA PRO A 297 -6.20 5.30 13.17
C PRO A 297 -6.26 6.52 12.24
N PHE A 298 -7.34 6.64 11.47
CA PHE A 298 -7.56 7.79 10.58
C PHE A 298 -7.78 9.12 11.33
N ASP A 299 -8.28 9.08 12.56
CA ASP A 299 -8.69 10.27 13.33
C ASP A 299 -7.61 10.80 14.29
N LEU A 300 -6.38 10.28 14.22
CA LEU A 300 -5.24 10.78 14.98
C LEU A 300 -5.00 12.27 14.63
N LYS A 301 -5.15 13.13 15.64
CA LYS A 301 -4.93 14.57 15.48
C LYS A 301 -3.45 14.88 15.45
N LYS A 302 -3.02 15.58 14.39
CA LYS A 302 -1.63 16.06 14.21
C LYS A 302 -0.60 14.91 14.32
N PRO A 303 -0.62 13.94 13.38
CA PRO A 303 0.42 12.94 13.33
C PRO A 303 1.80 13.62 13.18
N PRO A 304 2.88 13.02 13.71
CA PRO A 304 4.23 13.49 13.45
C PRO A 304 4.49 13.60 11.94
N PRO A 305 5.36 14.53 11.51
CA PRO A 305 5.76 14.63 10.11
C PRO A 305 6.15 13.26 9.50
N ALA A 306 5.70 13.02 8.27
CA ALA A 306 5.91 11.79 7.49
C ALA A 306 5.31 10.49 8.06
N ILE A 307 4.46 10.57 9.10
CA ILE A 307 3.62 9.45 9.55
C ILE A 307 2.25 9.53 8.87
N VAL A 308 1.81 8.40 8.32
CA VAL A 308 0.56 8.27 7.56
C VAL A 308 -0.52 7.66 8.46
N VAL A 309 -1.67 8.33 8.56
CA VAL A 309 -2.83 7.86 9.32
C VAL A 309 -3.68 6.88 8.51
N GLY A 310 -4.48 6.06 9.19
CA GLY A 310 -5.33 5.06 8.51
C GLY A 310 -4.53 4.00 7.76
N HIS A 311 -3.33 3.71 8.26
CA HIS A 311 -2.29 3.00 7.52
C HIS A 311 -1.69 1.86 8.33
N ALA A 312 -1.29 0.80 7.63
CA ALA A 312 -0.68 -0.38 8.20
C ALA A 312 0.85 -0.31 8.07
N TYR A 313 1.54 -0.60 9.16
CA TYR A 313 3.00 -0.67 9.24
C TYR A 313 3.44 -2.09 9.62
N ALA A 314 4.58 -2.53 9.10
CA ALA A 314 5.26 -3.70 9.63
C ALA A 314 6.07 -3.31 10.88
N VAL A 315 6.02 -4.13 11.93
CA VAL A 315 6.96 -4.05 13.03
C VAL A 315 8.08 -5.05 12.74
N LEU A 316 9.31 -4.54 12.59
CA LEU A 316 10.47 -5.33 12.19
C LEU A 316 11.27 -5.83 13.38
N ASN A 317 11.36 -5.03 14.45
CA ASN A 317 12.15 -5.35 15.62
C ASN A 317 11.68 -4.56 16.87
N TYR A 318 12.07 -5.05 18.04
CA TYR A 318 11.98 -4.37 19.33
C TYR A 318 13.28 -4.59 20.13
N ASP A 319 13.98 -3.51 20.45
CA ASP A 319 15.13 -3.49 21.35
C ASP A 319 14.65 -3.18 22.77
N GLU A 320 14.47 -4.23 23.58
CA GLU A 320 13.97 -4.13 24.95
C GLU A 320 14.89 -3.29 25.85
N ALA A 321 16.20 -3.34 25.65
CA ALA A 321 17.17 -2.61 26.47
C ALA A 321 17.08 -1.09 26.25
N LYS A 322 16.75 -0.67 25.03
CA LYS A 322 16.60 0.75 24.67
C LYS A 322 15.15 1.22 24.62
N ASP A 323 14.21 0.29 24.77
CA ASP A 323 12.77 0.51 24.59
C ASP A 323 12.41 1.12 23.22
N LEU A 324 13.05 0.61 22.17
CA LEU A 324 12.92 1.12 20.80
C LEU A 324 12.28 0.09 19.87
N ILE A 325 11.27 0.53 19.12
CA ILE A 325 10.53 -0.27 18.13
C ILE A 325 10.94 0.20 16.74
N THR A 326 11.40 -0.74 15.91
CA THR A 326 11.69 -0.48 14.50
C THR A 326 10.49 -0.86 13.65
N LEU A 327 9.99 0.09 12.87
CA LEU A 327 8.84 -0.04 12.00
C LEU A 327 9.24 0.14 10.53
N TRP A 328 8.41 -0.38 9.63
CA TRP A 328 8.51 -0.13 8.20
C TRP A 328 7.18 0.32 7.61
N ASN A 329 7.21 1.47 6.94
CA ASN A 329 6.14 1.99 6.11
C ASN A 329 6.24 1.42 4.69
N PRO A 330 5.22 0.68 4.20
CA PRO A 330 5.21 0.10 2.84
C PRO A 330 5.18 1.16 1.73
N HIS A 331 5.05 2.46 2.04
CA HIS A 331 5.25 3.54 1.07
C HIS A 331 6.72 3.70 0.67
N GLY A 332 7.66 3.20 1.48
CA GLY A 332 9.09 3.27 1.21
C GLY A 332 9.67 4.69 1.28
N ASN A 333 9.03 5.60 2.02
CA ASN A 333 9.38 7.02 2.05
C ASN A 333 10.71 7.34 2.74
N ASN A 334 11.25 8.52 2.45
CA ASN A 334 12.37 9.08 3.22
C ASN A 334 11.91 10.36 3.94
N PHE A 335 12.45 10.59 5.13
CA PHE A 335 12.19 11.80 5.90
C PHE A 335 13.37 12.12 6.82
N LYS A 336 13.71 13.41 6.91
CA LYS A 336 14.73 13.93 7.81
C LYS A 336 14.10 15.02 8.70
N PRO A 337 14.02 14.81 10.02
CA PRO A 337 13.49 15.78 10.96
C PRO A 337 14.27 17.10 10.93
N MET A 338 13.56 18.23 11.08
CA MET A 338 14.16 19.56 11.23
C MET A 338 14.37 19.89 12.71
N GLY A 339 15.01 19.00 13.45
CA GLY A 339 15.22 19.11 14.89
C GLY A 339 15.49 17.75 15.54
N PRO A 340 15.53 17.68 16.88
CA PRO A 340 15.63 16.40 17.58
C PRO A 340 14.47 15.48 17.19
N GLU A 341 14.75 14.21 16.95
CA GLU A 341 13.73 13.22 16.61
C GLU A 341 12.70 13.07 17.72
N GLY A 342 11.47 12.76 17.33
CA GLY A 342 10.35 12.54 18.24
C GLY A 342 9.05 13.08 17.70
N PHE A 343 8.01 12.97 18.52
CA PHE A 343 6.62 13.24 18.13
C PHE A 343 6.39 14.58 17.40
N ILE A 344 7.11 15.64 17.77
CA ILE A 344 6.92 16.97 17.19
C ILE A 344 7.61 17.12 15.82
N ASN A 345 8.86 16.66 15.71
CA ASN A 345 9.68 16.89 14.51
C ASN A 345 9.67 15.70 13.54
N GLY A 346 9.08 14.57 13.94
CA GLY A 346 9.09 13.31 13.22
C GLY A 346 10.32 12.46 13.54
N TYR A 347 10.43 11.34 12.84
CA TYR A 347 11.48 10.32 13.04
C TYR A 347 12.29 10.18 11.76
N GLU A 348 13.61 10.05 11.84
CA GLU A 348 14.40 9.80 10.63
C GLU A 348 13.90 8.52 9.96
N THR A 349 13.52 8.65 8.69
CA THR A 349 12.95 7.55 7.90
C THR A 349 13.78 7.34 6.66
N LYS A 350 14.20 6.09 6.41
CA LYS A 350 14.96 5.68 5.23
C LYS A 350 14.30 4.46 4.60
N GLY A 351 13.84 4.59 3.36
CA GLY A 351 13.15 3.50 2.66
C GLY A 351 11.91 2.97 3.42
N GLY A 352 11.22 3.85 4.15
CA GLY A 352 10.09 3.55 5.01
C GLY A 352 10.47 3.05 6.41
N VAL A 353 11.74 2.76 6.69
CA VAL A 353 12.19 2.28 8.00
C VAL A 353 12.47 3.44 8.94
N PHE A 354 11.90 3.40 10.14
CA PHE A 354 12.12 4.37 11.22
C PHE A 354 12.02 3.67 12.58
N THR A 355 12.47 4.34 13.64
CA THR A 355 12.45 3.81 15.00
C THR A 355 11.83 4.83 15.96
N LEU A 356 11.07 4.36 16.94
CA LEU A 356 10.47 5.19 17.98
C LEU A 356 10.36 4.45 19.31
N SER A 357 10.11 5.18 20.40
CA SER A 357 9.94 4.57 21.72
C SER A 357 8.60 3.81 21.86
N SER A 358 8.51 2.83 22.75
CA SER A 358 7.22 2.17 23.01
C SER A 358 6.14 3.14 23.50
N LYS A 359 6.55 4.22 24.17
CA LYS A 359 5.66 5.31 24.59
C LYS A 359 5.04 6.02 23.38
N ASP A 360 5.87 6.46 22.44
CA ASP A 360 5.38 7.10 21.22
C ASP A 360 4.52 6.13 20.39
N PHE A 361 4.90 4.85 20.34
CA PHE A 361 4.11 3.81 19.68
C PHE A 361 2.72 3.70 20.28
N SER A 362 2.61 3.60 21.61
CA SER A 362 1.31 3.50 22.29
C SER A 362 0.43 4.73 22.05
N PHE A 363 1.03 5.90 21.82
CA PHE A 363 0.27 7.11 21.53
C PHE A 363 -0.22 7.13 20.07
N LEU A 364 0.63 6.75 19.12
CA LEU A 364 0.37 6.85 17.68
C LEU A 364 -0.53 5.73 17.15
N PHE A 365 -0.25 4.50 17.55
CA PHE A 365 -0.93 3.32 17.06
C PHE A 365 -2.13 2.99 17.94
N ASN A 366 -3.07 2.22 17.41
CA ASN A 366 -4.24 1.73 18.16
C ASN A 366 -4.47 0.22 18.01
N TYR A 367 -3.61 -0.44 17.23
CA TYR A 367 -3.61 -1.89 17.09
C TYR A 367 -2.17 -2.41 16.99
N LEU A 368 -1.92 -3.56 17.62
CA LEU A 368 -0.74 -4.39 17.43
C LEU A 368 -1.20 -5.82 17.17
N PHE A 369 -0.70 -6.39 16.08
CA PHE A 369 -0.94 -7.74 15.62
C PHE A 369 0.37 -8.52 15.73
N VAL A 370 0.35 -9.69 16.37
CA VAL A 370 1.52 -10.56 16.51
C VAL A 370 1.14 -11.98 16.11
N GLU A 371 1.86 -12.52 15.13
CA GLU A 371 1.76 -13.92 14.75
C GLU A 371 2.06 -14.84 15.95
N THR A 372 1.22 -15.86 16.13
CA THR A 372 1.42 -16.90 17.15
C THR A 372 2.02 -18.16 16.54
N ASN A 373 2.39 -19.14 17.37
CA ASN A 373 2.82 -20.46 16.87
C ASN A 373 1.64 -21.44 16.73
N LYS A 374 0.39 -20.98 16.91
CA LYS A 374 -0.79 -21.84 16.80
C LYS A 374 -1.22 -21.87 15.33
N PRO A 375 -1.39 -23.03 14.70
CA PRO A 375 -1.94 -23.09 13.35
C PRO A 375 -3.35 -22.52 13.32
N ILE A 376 -3.75 -21.92 12.20
CA ILE A 376 -5.15 -21.62 11.98
C ILE A 376 -5.92 -22.95 11.99
N SER A 377 -7.03 -23.01 12.74
CA SER A 377 -7.89 -24.19 12.69
C SER A 377 -8.48 -24.27 11.29
N ASN A 378 -8.22 -25.36 10.56
CA ASN A 378 -8.86 -25.61 9.26
C ASN A 378 -10.38 -25.50 9.43
N LYS A 379 -10.96 -24.34 9.07
CA LYS A 379 -12.37 -24.27 8.75
C LYS A 379 -12.47 -24.90 7.37
N LYS A 380 -12.82 -26.19 7.37
CA LYS A 380 -13.22 -26.92 6.17
C LYS A 380 -14.27 -26.15 5.40
#